data_AF-A0A939YH24-F1
#
_entry.id   AF-A0A939YH24-F1
#
_cell.length_a   1.000
_cell.length_b   1.000
_cell.length_c   1.000
_cell.angle_alpha   90.00
_cell.angle_beta   90.00
_cell.angle_gamma   90.00
#
_symmetry.space_group_name_H-M   'P 1'
#
loop_
_entity.id
_entity.type
_entity.pdbx_description
1 polymer ?
#
loop_
_entity_poly.entity_id
_entity_poly.type
_entity_poly.pdbx_seq_one_letter_code
_entity_poly.pdbx_strand_id
1 'polypeptide(L)' 'METKKDRFIRIAEARTNKTINMIRLLGNCSNKGTYEYSKEDVRKIFTAIENELKIAKAKFESSNDDSIKFKLK' A
#
# COMPACT_ATOMS: atom_id res chain seq x y z
N MET A 1 9.56 2.37 -27.95
CA MET A 1 8.61 3.23 -27.21
C MET A 1 7.93 2.35 -26.16
N GLU A 2 7.88 2.79 -24.91
CA GLU A 2 7.29 2.01 -23.80
C GLU A 2 5.75 1.99 -23.90
N THR A 3 5.09 0.85 -23.71
CA THR A 3 3.62 0.79 -23.68
C THR A 3 3.07 1.23 -22.31
N LYS A 4 1.77 1.54 -22.23
CA LYS A 4 1.11 1.84 -20.94
C LYS A 4 1.27 0.69 -19.92
N LYS A 5 1.25 -0.56 -20.40
CA LYS A 5 1.42 -1.76 -19.57
C LYS A 5 2.85 -1.87 -19.06
N ASP A 6 3.85 -1.68 -19.92
CA ASP A 6 5.27 -1.73 -19.54
C ASP A 6 5.58 -0.66 -18.49
N ARG A 7 5.08 0.56 -18.71
CA ARG A 7 5.22 1.66 -17.76
C ARG A 7 4.59 1.33 -16.41
N PHE A 8 3.41 0.70 -16.40
CA PHE A 8 2.76 0.26 -15.18
C PHE A 8 3.60 -0.78 -14.44
N ILE A 9 4.05 -1.84 -15.14
CA ILE A 9 4.88 -2.90 -14.55
C ILE A 9 6.13 -2.31 -13.91
N ARG A 10 6.91 -1.55 -14.68
CA ARG A 10 8.17 -0.96 -14.20
C ARG A 10 7.98 -0.07 -12.97
N ILE A 11 6.95 0.78 -12.97
CA ILE A 11 6.68 1.68 -11.84
C ILE A 11 6.12 0.91 -10.63
N ALA A 12 5.19 -0.01 -10.85
CA ALA A 12 4.56 -0.77 -9.78
C ALA A 12 5.55 -1.70 -9.08
N GLU A 13 6.41 -2.40 -9.82
CA GLU A 13 7.46 -3.26 -9.27
C GLU A 13 8.48 -2.44 -8.46
N ALA A 14 8.99 -1.34 -9.03
CA ALA A 14 9.94 -0.49 -8.33
C ALA A 14 9.37 0.07 -7.01
N ARG A 15 8.10 0.51 -7.02
CA ARG A 15 7.42 1.01 -5.82
C ARG A 15 7.17 -0.10 -4.81
N THR A 16 6.70 -1.26 -5.25
CA THR A 16 6.44 -2.42 -4.39
C THR A 16 7.72 -2.87 -3.67
N ASN A 17 8.82 -3.02 -4.39
CA ASN A 17 10.11 -3.41 -3.81
C ASN A 17 10.62 -2.38 -2.80
N LYS A 18 10.48 -1.08 -3.10
CA LYS A 18 10.85 -0.02 -2.16
C LYS A 18 10.01 -0.08 -0.88
N THR A 19 8.70 -0.28 -1.00
CA THR A 19 7.79 -0.41 0.14
C THR A 19 8.15 -1.63 1.00
N ILE A 20 8.37 -2.80 0.39
CA ILE A 20 8.78 -4.02 1.11
C ILE A 20 10.07 -3.78 1.89
N ASN A 21 11.07 -3.14 1.26
CA ASN A 21 12.34 -2.84 1.93
C ASN A 21 12.15 -1.88 3.11
N MET A 22 11.29 -0.86 2.99
CA MET A 22 10.99 0.05 4.10
C MET A 22 10.27 -0.67 5.25
N ILE A 23 9.35 -1.60 4.95
CA ILE A 23 8.68 -2.43 5.98
C ILE A 23 9.70 -3.32 6.71
N ARG A 24 10.68 -3.90 5.98
CA ARG A 24 11.77 -4.66 6.60
C ARG A 24 12.61 -3.80 7.54
N LEU A 25 12.99 -2.60 7.11
CA LEU A 25 13.73 -1.66 7.94
C LEU A 25 12.94 -1.23 9.18
N LEU A 26 11.63 -1.00 9.05
CA LEU A 26 10.76 -0.74 10.19
C LEU A 26 10.74 -1.91 11.17
N GLY A 27 10.78 -3.15 10.68
CA GLY A 27 10.90 -4.36 11.50
C GLY A 27 12.16 -4.38 12.38
N ASN A 28 13.27 -3.77 11.93
CA ASN A 28 14.50 -3.68 12.71
C ASN A 28 14.34 -2.81 13.97
N CYS A 29 13.35 -1.91 14.00
CA CYS A 29 13.02 -1.12 15.19
C CYS A 29 12.44 -1.98 16.33
N SER A 30 12.16 -3.27 16.11
CA SER A 30 11.75 -4.21 17.16
C SER A 30 12.86 -4.56 18.16
N ASN A 31 14.10 -4.13 17.91
CA ASN A 31 15.18 -4.38 18.84
C ASN A 31 15.04 -3.53 20.12
N LYS A 32 14.49 -4.14 21.18
CA LYS A 32 14.35 -3.52 22.51
C LYS A 32 15.66 -3.20 23.22
N GLY A 33 16.78 -3.77 22.77
CA GLY A 33 18.10 -3.40 23.28
C GLY A 33 18.60 -2.06 22.75
N THR A 34 18.05 -1.59 21.63
CA THR A 34 18.38 -0.30 21.01
C THR A 34 17.29 0.75 21.22
N TYR A 35 16.02 0.32 21.26
CA TYR A 35 14.88 1.21 21.30
C TYR A 35 13.95 0.90 22.47
N GLU A 36 13.38 1.95 23.05
CA GLU A 36 12.26 1.86 23.97
C GLU A 36 10.97 2.21 23.22
N TYR A 37 9.95 1.35 23.35
CA TYR A 37 8.64 1.58 22.76
C TYR A 37 7.57 0.78 23.51
N SER A 38 6.37 1.32 23.52
CA SER A 38 5.20 0.67 24.10
C SER A 38 4.48 -0.20 23.07
N LYS A 39 3.56 -1.04 23.57
CA LYS A 39 2.62 -1.76 22.69
C LYS A 39 1.72 -0.79 21.91
N GLU A 40 1.43 0.37 22.48
CA GLU A 40 0.59 1.38 21.84
C GLU A 40 1.31 2.03 20.66
N ASP A 41 2.61 2.29 20.77
CA ASP A 41 3.42 2.86 19.67
C ASP A 41 3.43 1.90 18.47
N VAL A 42 3.68 0.62 18.72
CA VAL A 42 3.63 -0.43 17.70
C VAL A 42 2.24 -0.48 17.05
N ARG A 43 1.17 -0.44 17.86
CA ARG A 43 -0.21 -0.44 17.35
C ARG A 43 -0.46 0.76 16.43
N LYS A 44 -0.10 1.97 16.85
CA LYS A 44 -0.28 3.21 16.05
C LYS A 44 0.44 3.11 14.71
N ILE A 45 1.68 2.62 14.71
CA ILE A 45 2.49 2.46 13.49
C ILE A 45 1.78 1.52 12.50
N PHE A 46 1.40 0.31 12.94
CA PHE A 46 0.82 -0.67 12.03
C PHE A 46 -0.59 -0.30 11.59
N THR A 47 -1.42 0.28 12.47
CA THR A 47 -2.74 0.80 12.08
C THR A 47 -2.64 1.87 10.99
N ALA A 48 -1.66 2.78 11.07
CA ALA A 48 -1.46 3.80 10.03
C ALA A 48 -1.09 3.17 8.67
N ILE A 49 -0.19 2.18 8.67
CA ILE A 49 0.24 1.46 7.46
C ILE A 49 -0.92 0.67 6.85
N GLU A 50 -1.66 -0.08 7.67
CA GLU A 50 -2.81 -0.87 7.23
C GLU A 50 -3.92 0.00 6.63
N ASN A 51 -4.19 1.17 7.23
CA ASN A 51 -5.16 2.12 6.71
C ASN A 51 -4.74 2.66 5.33
N GLU A 52 -3.48 3.05 5.15
CA GLU A 52 -2.99 3.52 3.85
C GLU A 52 -3.01 2.40 2.81
N LEU A 53 -2.66 1.16 3.19
CA LEU A 53 -2.77 0.00 2.30
C LEU A 53 -4.23 -0.23 1.86
N LYS A 54 -5.19 -0.10 2.77
CA LYS A 54 -6.62 -0.21 2.45
C LYS A 54 -7.05 0.88 1.47
N ILE A 55 -6.64 2.13 1.68
CA ILE A 55 -6.93 3.25 0.78
C ILE A 55 -6.31 3.03 -0.60
N ALA A 56 -5.04 2.58 -0.66
CA ALA A 56 -4.36 2.30 -1.90
C ALA A 56 -5.03 1.17 -2.69
N LYS A 57 -5.44 0.08 -2.01
CA LYS A 57 -6.17 -1.04 -2.62
C LYS A 57 -7.53 -0.59 -3.17
N ALA A 58 -8.27 0.21 -2.40
CA ALA A 58 -9.58 0.72 -2.80
C ALA A 58 -9.53 1.49 -4.13
N LYS A 59 -8.44 2.20 -4.45
CA LYS A 59 -8.27 2.90 -5.74
C LYS A 59 -8.20 1.97 -6.95
N PHE A 60 -7.76 0.72 -6.77
CA PHE A 60 -7.77 -0.29 -7.83
C PHE A 60 -9.16 -0.94 -7.97
N GLU A 61 -9.90 -1.04 -6.87
CA GLU A 61 -11.24 -1.65 -6.82
C GLU A 61 -12.35 -0.66 -7.25
N SER A 62 -12.17 0.64 -7.00
CA SER A 62 -13.11 1.71 -7.37
C SER A 62 -13.14 2.00 -8.88
N SER A 63 -12.47 1.20 -9.69
CA SER A 63 -12.52 1.27 -11.16
C SER A 63 -13.58 0.35 -11.77
N ASN A 64 -14.40 -0.32 -10.96
CA ASN A 64 -15.58 -1.04 -11.44
C ASN A 64 -16.73 -0.07 -11.75
N ASP A 65 -16.68 0.46 -12.98
CA ASP A 65 -17.82 0.71 -13.85
C ASP A 65 -18.94 1.66 -13.34
N ASP A 66 -18.72 2.97 -13.47
CA ASP A 66 -19.80 3.97 -13.57
C ASP A 66 -20.54 3.88 -14.93
N SER A 67 -20.90 2.67 -15.36
CA SER A 67 -21.87 2.45 -16.44
C SER A 67 -23.09 1.69 -15.94
N ILE A 68 -23.75 2.26 -14.93
CA ILE A 68 -25.21 2.11 -14.84
C ILE A 68 -25.80 2.86 -16.06
N LYS A 69 -25.74 2.23 -17.24
CA LYS A 69 -26.59 2.60 -18.37
C LYS A 69 -27.99 2.11 -18.03
N PHE A 70 -28.73 2.98 -17.33
CA PHE A 70 -30.17 2.83 -17.23
C PHE A 70 -30.76 2.69 -18.64
N LYS A 71 -31.47 1.59 -18.89
CA LYS A 71 -32.30 1.42 -20.08
C LYS A 71 -33.73 1.15 -19.64
N LEU A 72 -34.66 1.96 -20.13
CA LEU A 72 -36.07 1.62 -20.18
C LEU A 72 -36.29 0.78 -21.44
N LYS A 73 -36.34 -0.53 -21.26
CA LYS A 73 -37.21 -1.47 -22.00
C LYS A 73 -37.34 -2.75 -21.20
#